data_AF-A0A024FXP3-F1
#
_entry.id   AF-A0A024FXP3-F1
#
_cell.length_a   1.000
_cell.length_b   1.000
_cell.length_c   1.000
_cell.angle_alpha   90.00
_cell.angle_beta   90.00
_cell.angle_gamma   90.00
#
_symmetry.space_group_name_H-M   'P 1'
#
loop_
_entity.id
_entity.type
_entity.pdbx_description
1 polymer ?
#
loop_
_entity_poly.entity_id
_entity_poly.type
_entity_poly.pdbx_seq_one_letter_code
_entity_poly.pdbx_strand_id
1 'polypeptide(L)'
;MVTPKLGKYLESLNFGDTIEVSGTKGKSTYLGKGKLKIKRRVTDANAEIRSAKKIGMIAGGTGITPMMQILRRALTDPKAQTEFFSYLQSQLIVTPVRLGNTLSDLCPKI
;
A
#
# COMPACT_ATOMS: atom_id res chain seq x y z
N MET A 1 5.24 20.66 -17.82
CA MET A 1 4.43 19.87 -16.87
C MET A 1 3.72 18.77 -17.66
N VAL A 2 4.16 17.52 -17.59
CA VAL A 2 3.53 16.42 -18.35
C VAL A 2 2.36 15.89 -17.52
N THR A 3 1.13 16.21 -17.90
CA THR A 3 -0.05 15.66 -17.24
C THR A 3 -0.30 14.22 -17.73
N PRO A 4 -0.51 13.23 -16.84
CA PRO A 4 -0.70 11.85 -17.25
C PRO A 4 -2.01 11.67 -18.02
N LYS A 5 -1.94 11.02 -19.19
CA LYS A 5 -3.07 10.78 -20.12
C LYS A 5 -4.26 10.06 -19.47
N LEU A 6 -3.99 9.16 -18.52
CA LEU A 6 -5.01 8.45 -17.78
C LEU A 6 -5.75 9.33 -16.76
N GLY A 7 -5.04 10.25 -16.09
CA GLY A 7 -5.66 11.16 -15.12
C GLY A 7 -6.74 12.03 -15.77
N LYS A 8 -6.40 12.65 -16.90
CA LYS A 8 -7.35 13.45 -17.69
C LYS A 8 -8.54 12.63 -18.22
N TYR A 9 -8.30 11.38 -18.60
CA TYR A 9 -9.38 10.50 -19.07
C TYR A 9 -10.37 10.20 -17.93
N LEU A 10 -9.88 9.92 -16.73
CA LEU A 10 -10.73 9.68 -15.56
C LEU A 10 -11.52 10.92 -15.14
N GLU A 11 -10.95 12.11 -15.27
CA GLU A 11 -11.62 13.39 -14.98
C GLU A 11 -12.76 13.70 -15.96
N SER A 12 -12.70 13.20 -17.19
CA SER A 12 -13.70 13.46 -18.23
C SER A 12 -14.90 12.50 -18.24
N LEU A 13 -14.92 11.48 -17.37
CA LEU A 13 -15.98 10.47 -17.33
C LEU A 13 -17.21 10.99 -16.59
N ASN A 14 -18.39 10.69 -17.13
CA ASN A 14 -19.68 11.03 -16.53
C ASN A 14 -20.25 9.87 -15.71
N PHE A 15 -21.22 10.17 -14.86
CA PHE A 15 -21.98 9.14 -14.16
C PHE A 15 -22.71 8.23 -15.17
N GLY A 16 -22.49 6.92 -15.04
CA GLY A 16 -23.04 5.92 -15.97
C GLY A 16 -22.01 5.38 -16.96
N ASP A 17 -20.85 6.02 -17.10
CA ASP A 17 -19.76 5.50 -17.93
C ASP A 17 -19.09 4.28 -17.26
N THR A 18 -18.71 3.31 -18.09
CA THR A 18 -18.05 2.09 -17.63
C THR A 18 -16.56 2.12 -17.93
N ILE A 19 -15.76 1.64 -16.98
CA ILE A 19 -14.31 1.46 -17.16
C ILE A 19 -14.00 -0.02 -16.99
N GLU A 20 -13.22 -0.59 -17.91
CA GLU A 20 -12.71 -1.94 -17.76
C GLU A 20 -11.50 -1.95 -16.82
N VAL A 21 -11.56 -2.76 -15.77
CA VAL A 21 -10.49 -2.91 -14.79
C VAL A 21 -9.99 -4.34 -14.79
N SER A 22 -8.68 -4.51 -14.98
CA SER A 22 -8.00 -5.82 -14.95
C SER A 22 -6.92 -5.84 -13.86
N GLY A 23 -6.92 -6.88 -13.02
CA GLY A 23 -5.96 -7.08 -11.92
C GLY A 23 -6.15 -8.46 -11.26
N THR A 24 -5.26 -9.01 -10.44
CA THR A 24 -4.15 -8.44 -9.65
C THR A 24 -2.78 -8.55 -10.34
N LYS A 25 -2.06 -7.45 -10.49
CA LYS A 25 -0.69 -7.44 -11.01
C LYS A 25 0.26 -6.94 -9.92
N GLY A 26 1.18 -7.78 -9.48
CA GLY A 26 2.12 -7.42 -8.42
C GLY A 26 3.22 -8.47 -8.25
N LYS A 27 4.42 -8.00 -7.88
CA LYS A 27 5.56 -8.87 -7.56
C LYS A 27 5.61 -9.23 -6.09
N SER A 28 4.97 -8.43 -5.24
CA SER A 28 4.92 -8.59 -3.80
C SER A 28 3.50 -8.84 -3.34
N THR A 29 3.34 -9.71 -2.34
CA THR A 29 2.06 -9.98 -1.69
C THR A 29 2.28 -10.07 -0.20
N TYR A 30 1.53 -9.27 0.57
CA TYR A 30 1.57 -9.34 2.02
C TYR A 30 0.65 -10.47 2.51
N LEU A 31 1.23 -11.46 3.19
CA LEU A 31 0.52 -12.63 3.70
C LEU A 31 0.00 -12.44 5.13
N GLY A 32 0.31 -11.32 5.78
CA GLY A 32 -0.02 -11.05 7.18
C GLY A 32 1.12 -11.36 8.15
N LYS A 33 1.00 -10.89 9.39
CA LYS A 33 1.94 -11.15 10.50
C LYS A 33 3.41 -10.90 10.14
N GLY A 34 3.66 -9.87 9.33
CA GLY A 34 5.01 -9.49 8.90
C GLY A 34 5.59 -10.35 7.78
N LYS A 35 4.82 -11.25 7.15
CA LYS A 35 5.27 -12.09 6.04
C LYS A 35 4.96 -11.44 4.69
N LEU A 36 5.99 -11.31 3.86
CA LEU A 36 5.94 -10.79 2.50
C LEU A 36 6.41 -11.87 1.53
N LYS A 37 5.56 -12.22 0.57
CA LYS A 37 5.92 -13.07 -0.57
C LYS A 37 6.42 -12.17 -1.68
N ILE A 38 7.65 -12.38 -2.13
CA ILE A 38 8.32 -11.55 -3.15
C ILE A 38 8.74 -12.46 -4.30
N LYS A 39 8.30 -12.12 -5.50
CA LYS A 39 8.73 -12.74 -6.76
C LYS A 39 9.76 -11.86 -7.46
N ARG A 40 10.73 -12.46 -8.15
CA ARG A 40 11.68 -11.71 -9.00
C ARG A 40 10.98 -11.17 -10.25
N ARG A 41 10.18 -12.02 -10.92
CA ARG A 41 9.27 -11.64 -12.02
C ARG A 41 7.84 -12.05 -11.69
N VAL A 42 6.86 -11.34 -12.26
CA VAL A 42 5.43 -11.63 -12.02
C VAL A 42 5.08 -13.06 -12.44
N THR A 43 5.71 -13.55 -13.52
CA THR A 43 5.54 -14.88 -14.10
C THR A 43 6.30 -15.99 -13.36
N ASP A 44 7.19 -15.67 -12.42
CA ASP A 44 7.98 -16.70 -11.74
C ASP A 44 7.09 -17.54 -10.81
N ALA A 45 7.31 -18.85 -10.84
CA ALA A 45 6.68 -19.81 -9.94
C ALA A 45 7.30 -19.75 -8.53
N ASN A 46 8.62 -19.58 -8.47
CA ASN A 46 9.36 -19.49 -7.23
C ASN A 46 9.23 -18.09 -6.61
N ALA A 47 8.68 -18.04 -5.41
CA ALA A 47 8.54 -16.81 -4.64
C ALA A 47 9.25 -16.98 -3.30
N GLU A 48 10.03 -15.98 -2.93
CA GLU A 48 10.71 -15.94 -1.64
C GLU A 48 9.74 -15.39 -0.58
N ILE A 49 9.62 -16.07 0.55
CA ILE A 49 8.84 -15.57 1.69
C ILE A 49 9.81 -14.98 2.69
N ARG A 50 9.68 -13.68 2.93
CA ARG A 50 10.45 -12.96 3.97
C ARG A 50 9.55 -12.62 5.14
N SER A 51 10.01 -12.90 6.34
CA SER A 51 9.32 -12.54 7.58
C SER A 51 10.11 -11.44 8.29
N ALA A 52 9.44 -10.34 8.63
CA ALA A 52 10.05 -9.22 9.32
C ALA A 52 9.18 -8.76 10.50
N LYS A 53 9.81 -8.41 11.62
CA LYS A 53 9.13 -7.79 12.78
C LYS A 53 8.91 -6.29 12.57
N LYS A 54 9.81 -5.65 11.82
CA LYS A 54 9.78 -4.22 11.49
C LYS A 54 9.78 -4.06 9.98
N ILE A 55 8.84 -3.29 9.44
CA ILE A 55 8.72 -3.03 8.00
C ILE A 55 8.84 -1.51 7.78
N GLY A 56 9.94 -1.11 7.14
CA GLY A 56 10.12 0.25 6.65
C GLY A 56 9.50 0.40 5.26
N MET A 57 8.67 1.41 5.08
CA MET A 57 8.02 1.78 3.84
C MET A 57 8.49 3.18 3.46
N ILE A 58 8.88 3.37 2.21
CA ILE A 58 9.24 4.69 1.67
C ILE A 58 8.33 4.93 0.47
N ALA A 59 7.55 6.00 0.51
CA ALA A 59 6.60 6.34 -0.54
C ALA A 59 6.64 7.84 -0.85
N GLY A 60 6.36 8.20 -2.10
CA GLY A 60 6.22 9.59 -2.55
C GLY A 60 5.06 9.70 -3.54
N GLY A 61 4.32 10.82 -3.48
CA GLY A 61 3.16 11.07 -4.35
C GLY A 61 2.09 9.98 -4.27
N THR A 62 1.65 9.47 -5.42
CA THR A 62 0.62 8.41 -5.53
C THR A 62 1.08 7.03 -5.01
N GLY A 63 2.39 6.87 -4.75
CA GLY A 63 2.99 5.65 -4.21
C GLY A 63 2.59 5.30 -2.78
N ILE A 64 1.85 6.17 -2.09
CA ILE A 64 1.29 5.90 -0.75
C ILE A 64 0.17 4.84 -0.80
N THR A 65 -0.57 4.77 -1.90
CA THR A 65 -1.72 3.87 -2.07
C THR A 65 -1.39 2.38 -1.83
N PRO A 66 -0.33 1.80 -2.45
CA PRO A 66 0.06 0.41 -2.15
C PRO A 66 0.55 0.21 -0.72
N MET A 67 1.17 1.23 -0.10
CA MET A 67 1.60 1.13 1.31
C MET A 67 0.39 1.07 2.25
N MET A 68 -0.63 1.89 1.97
CA MET A 68 -1.87 1.88 2.73
C MET A 68 -2.63 0.56 2.60
N GLN A 69 -2.57 -0.11 1.43
CA GLN A 69 -3.18 -1.44 1.26
C GLN A 69 -2.56 -2.48 2.21
N ILE A 70 -1.23 -2.49 2.35
CA ILE A 70 -0.53 -3.38 3.28
C ILE A 70 -0.90 -3.05 4.72
N LEU A 71 -0.88 -1.76 5.07
CA LEU A 71 -1.15 -1.30 6.42
C LEU A 71 -2.58 -1.64 6.87
N ARG A 72 -3.58 -1.39 6.02
CA ARG A 72 -4.98 -1.77 6.28
C ARG A 72 -5.11 -3.26 6.54
N ARG A 73 -4.45 -4.10 5.74
CA ARG A 73 -4.47 -5.56 5.92
C ARG A 73 -3.81 -5.98 7.22
N ALA A 74 -2.70 -5.34 7.61
CA ALA A 74 -2.00 -5.62 8.85
C ALA A 74 -2.83 -5.20 10.08
N LEU A 75 -3.49 -4.05 10.02
CA LEU A 75 -4.39 -3.54 11.06
C LEU A 75 -5.66 -4.39 11.26
N THR A 76 -6.05 -5.19 10.26
CA THR A 76 -7.18 -6.10 10.39
C THR A 76 -6.91 -7.25 11.36
N ASP A 77 -5.64 -7.62 11.59
CA ASP A 77 -5.27 -8.71 12.51
C ASP A 77 -4.84 -8.13 13.87
N PRO A 78 -5.68 -8.21 14.91
CA PRO A 78 -5.37 -7.67 16.23
C PRO A 78 -4.18 -8.37 16.92
N LYS A 79 -3.74 -9.53 16.43
CA LYS A 79 -2.60 -10.26 16.99
C LYS A 79 -1.29 -9.93 16.28
N ALA A 80 -1.31 -9.09 15.25
CA ALA A 80 -0.12 -8.72 14.52
C ALA A 80 0.76 -7.77 15.35
N GLN A 81 1.95 -8.24 15.72
CA GLN A 81 2.97 -7.44 16.41
C GLN A 81 3.96 -6.77 15.44
N THR A 82 3.56 -6.58 14.17
CA THR A 82 4.44 -6.02 13.14
C THR A 82 4.46 -4.50 13.27
N GLU A 83 5.65 -3.94 13.45
CA GLU A 83 5.85 -2.49 13.48
C GLU A 83 6.05 -1.95 12.07
N PHE A 84 5.29 -0.93 11.68
CA PHE A 84 5.41 -0.26 10.40
C PHE A 84 5.96 1.15 10.59
N PHE A 85 6.95 1.50 9.78
CA PHE A 85 7.51 2.85 9.71
C PHE A 85 7.34 3.34 8.27
N SER A 86 6.75 4.51 8.07
CA SER A 86 6.56 5.08 6.74
C SER A 86 7.29 6.42 6.61
N TYR A 87 8.11 6.58 5.58
CA TYR A 87 8.71 7.86 5.23
C TYR A 87 8.01 8.41 3.97
N LEU A 88 7.33 9.56 4.12
CA LEU A 88 6.73 10.30 3.01
C LEU A 88 7.59 11.53 2.71
N GLN A 89 7.95 11.75 1.44
CA GLN A 89 8.84 12.84 1.04
C GLN A 89 8.29 14.26 1.32
N SER A 90 7.04 14.41 1.77
CA SER A 90 6.46 15.70 2.15
C SER A 90 6.02 15.84 3.61
N GLN A 91 5.83 14.74 4.38
CA GLN A 91 5.58 14.78 5.83
C GLN A 91 5.98 13.46 6.50
N LEU A 92 6.67 13.56 7.63
CA LEU A 92 7.12 12.43 8.42
C LEU A 92 5.95 11.83 9.21
N ILE A 93 5.24 10.84 8.66
CA ILE A 93 4.31 10.03 9.46
C ILE A 93 5.09 8.87 10.07
N VAL A 94 5.94 9.19 11.06
CA VAL A 94 6.57 8.19 11.93
C VAL A 94 5.63 7.93 13.09
N THR A 95 4.44 7.42 12.78
CA THR A 95 3.58 6.83 13.80
C THR A 95 3.85 5.34 13.82
N PRO A 96 4.39 4.78 14.92
CA PRO A 96 4.34 3.34 15.11
C PRO A 96 2.86 2.97 15.15
N VAL A 97 2.38 2.31 14.10
CA VAL A 97 1.00 1.86 14.03
C VAL A 97 0.82 0.71 15.01
N ARG A 98 0.55 1.05 16.27
CA ARG A 98 0.10 0.11 17.28
C ARG A 98 -1.41 0.02 17.20
N LEU A 99 -1.89 -1.19 17.41
CA LEU A 99 -3.25 -1.70 17.24
C LEU A 99 -4.41 -0.89 17.89
N GLY A 100 -4.10 0.17 18.64
CA GLY A 100 -5.08 1.04 19.29
C GLY A 100 -5.36 2.36 18.56
N ASN A 101 -4.65 2.68 17.48
CA ASN A 101 -4.84 3.94 16.75
C ASN A 101 -5.80 3.72 15.58
N THR A 102 -6.85 4.53 15.52
CA THR A 102 -7.89 4.46 14.50
C THR A 102 -7.31 4.88 13.15
N LEU A 103 -7.84 4.35 12.03
CA LEU A 103 -7.39 4.73 10.66
C LEU A 103 -7.49 6.26 10.41
N SER A 104 -8.34 6.97 11.14
CA SER A 104 -8.46 8.43 11.13
C SER A 104 -7.25 9.16 11.72
N ASP A 105 -6.47 8.52 12.59
CA ASP A 105 -5.28 9.11 13.23
C ASP A 105 -4.04 8.99 12.34
N LEU A 106 -4.11 8.14 11.32
CA LEU A 106 -3.04 7.86 10.35
C LEU A 106 -3.21 8.60 9.03
N CYS A 107 -4.43 9.03 8.72
CA CYS A 107 -4.70 9.89 7.58
C CYS A 107 -4.61 11.34 8.07
N PRO A 108 -3.54 12.11 7.79
CA PRO A 108 -3.64 13.56 7.90
C PRO A 108 -4.82 13.97 7.02
N LYS A 109 -5.76 14.73 7.59
CA LYS A 109 -6.84 15.38 6.84
C LYS A 109 -6.17 16.21 5.74
N ILE A 110 -6.21 15.70 4.52
CA ILE A 110 -5.93 16.46 3.29
C ILE A 110 -7.20 17.21 2.96
#